data_AF-A0A4Y2G9V6-F1
#
_entry.id   AF-A0A4Y2G9V6-F1
#
_cell.length_a   1.000
_cell.length_b   1.000
_cell.length_c   1.000
_cell.angle_alpha   90.00
_cell.angle_beta   90.00
_cell.angle_gamma   90.00
#
_symmetry.space_group_name_H-M   'P 1'
#
loop_
_entity.id
_entity.type
_entity.pdbx_description
1 polymer ?
#
loop_
_entity_poly.entity_id
_entity_poly.type
_entity_poly.pdbx_seq_one_letter_code
_entity_poly.pdbx_strand_id
1 'polypeptide(L)'
;MRPSCIKCNGEHATRDCNITEKIAEPTCINCGEKGHLAAWKGCKALPVITKPLERQQRKSYAQATTVQRQMIAKPRLWPQRPCASPPPSLLIDSLIFERGSVQVLLVNKMDREDPTTRKRRLARERFERWRARQSQESLNMMRAADNE
;
A
#
# COMPACT_ATOMS: atom_id res chain seq x y z
N MET A 1 -14.75 -17.80 8.95
CA MET A 1 -14.10 -18.94 8.27
C MET A 1 -13.39 -19.77 9.33
N ARG A 2 -13.57 -21.09 9.34
CA ARG A 2 -12.80 -21.99 10.22
C ARG A 2 -11.49 -22.34 9.50
N PRO A 3 -10.32 -22.17 10.13
CA PRO A 3 -9.06 -22.58 9.53
C PRO A 3 -8.97 -24.11 9.52
N SER A 4 -8.39 -24.67 8.46
CA SER A 4 -8.04 -26.09 8.37
C SER A 4 -6.54 -26.29 8.54
N CYS A 5 -6.13 -27.32 9.30
CA CYS A 5 -4.72 -27.64 9.53
C CYS A 5 -4.13 -28.31 8.29
N ILE A 6 -2.99 -27.81 7.82
CA ILE A 6 -2.30 -28.35 6.62
C ILE A 6 -1.69 -29.74 6.88
N LYS A 7 -1.44 -30.09 8.15
CA LYS A 7 -0.79 -31.36 8.53
C LYS A 7 -1.79 -32.52 8.67
N CYS A 8 -2.96 -32.27 9.24
CA CYS A 8 -3.91 -33.33 9.62
C CYS A 8 -5.35 -33.11 9.12
N ASN A 9 -5.60 -32.06 8.32
CA ASN A 9 -6.92 -31.70 7.81
C ASN A 9 -7.99 -31.40 8.89
N GLY A 10 -7.60 -31.24 10.17
CA GLY A 10 -8.53 -30.90 11.25
C GLY A 10 -8.98 -29.43 11.24
N GLU A 11 -10.05 -29.12 11.97
CA GLU A 11 -10.63 -27.76 12.12
C GLU A 11 -9.84 -26.89 13.12
N HIS A 12 -8.54 -26.71 12.90
CA HIS A 12 -7.69 -25.86 13.72
C HIS A 12 -6.57 -25.23 12.90
N ALA A 13 -5.91 -24.21 13.45
CA ALA A 13 -4.76 -23.58 12.81
C ALA A 13 -3.54 -24.52 12.88
N THR A 14 -2.64 -24.43 11.88
CA THR A 14 -1.42 -25.25 11.82
C THR A 14 -0.52 -25.15 13.07
N ARG A 15 -0.68 -24.07 13.86
CA ARG A 15 0.08 -23.83 15.10
C ARG A 15 -0.42 -24.66 16.28
N ASP A 16 -1.67 -25.08 16.26
CA ASP A 16 -2.32 -25.82 17.36
C ASP A 16 -2.36 -27.34 17.08
N CYS A 17 -1.78 -27.80 15.95
CA CYS A 17 -1.78 -29.21 15.62
C CYS A 17 -0.77 -29.97 16.50
N ASN A 18 -1.23 -31.05 17.12
CA ASN A 18 -0.43 -31.94 17.96
C ASN A 18 0.74 -32.62 17.19
N ILE A 19 0.64 -32.71 15.86
CA ILE A 19 1.69 -33.29 15.00
C ILE A 19 2.83 -32.29 14.83
N THR A 20 3.92 -32.51 15.57
CA THR A 20 5.18 -31.76 15.45
C THR A 20 6.18 -32.43 14.50
N GLU A 21 6.01 -33.73 14.24
CA GLU A 21 6.91 -34.53 13.42
C GLU A 21 6.71 -34.34 11.91
N LYS A 22 7.75 -34.69 11.14
CA LYS A 22 7.71 -34.67 9.68
C LYS A 22 6.92 -35.88 9.18
N ILE A 23 5.75 -35.64 8.59
CA ILE A 23 4.93 -36.67 7.96
C ILE A 23 5.64 -37.12 6.67
N ALA A 24 6.00 -38.41 6.57
CA ALA A 24 6.71 -38.96 5.41
C ALA A 24 5.86 -38.91 4.11
N GLU A 25 4.54 -39.05 4.24
CA GLU A 25 3.60 -38.98 3.12
C GLU A 25 2.56 -37.85 3.34
N PRO A 26 2.89 -36.59 3.01
CA PRO A 26 1.91 -35.51 3.13
C PRO A 26 0.75 -35.71 2.14
N THR A 27 -0.47 -35.47 2.60
CA THR A 27 -1.68 -35.45 1.78
C THR A 27 -2.00 -34.03 1.32
N CYS A 28 -2.40 -33.90 0.07
CA CYS A 28 -2.80 -32.62 -0.48
C CYS A 28 -4.25 -32.29 -0.08
N ILE A 29 -4.48 -31.14 0.55
CA ILE A 29 -5.84 -30.67 0.92
C ILE A 29 -6.70 -30.39 -0.32
N ASN A 30 -6.08 -30.04 -1.44
CA ASN A 30 -6.79 -29.64 -2.65
C ASN A 30 -7.18 -30.83 -3.55
N CYS A 31 -6.37 -31.89 -3.63
CA CYS A 31 -6.64 -33.06 -4.49
C CYS A 31 -6.77 -34.41 -3.76
N GLY A 32 -6.43 -34.48 -2.46
CA GLY A 32 -6.49 -35.72 -1.66
C GLY A 32 -5.38 -36.73 -1.96
N GLU A 33 -4.50 -36.47 -2.94
CA GLU A 33 -3.40 -37.36 -3.28
C GLU A 33 -2.26 -37.27 -2.26
N LYS A 34 -1.61 -38.41 -2.01
CA LYS A 34 -0.42 -38.52 -1.16
C LYS A 34 0.83 -38.15 -1.95
N GLY A 35 1.84 -37.65 -1.24
CA GLY A 35 3.16 -37.33 -1.80
C GLY A 35 3.41 -35.84 -1.99
N HIS A 36 2.43 -34.97 -1.75
CA HIS A 36 2.62 -33.53 -1.85
C HIS A 36 1.70 -32.68 -0.98
N LEU A 37 2.13 -31.46 -0.71
CA LEU A 37 1.37 -30.44 0.00
C LEU A 37 0.52 -29.61 -0.96
N ALA A 38 -0.54 -28.99 -0.43
CA ALA A 38 -1.51 -28.18 -1.19
C ALA A 38 -0.88 -27.05 -2.04
N ALA A 39 0.31 -26.56 -1.69
CA ALA A 39 1.03 -25.51 -2.42
C ALA A 39 1.94 -26.03 -3.56
N TRP A 40 1.92 -27.34 -3.87
CA TRP A 40 2.77 -27.88 -4.93
C TRP A 40 2.31 -27.44 -6.31
N LYS A 41 3.27 -26.99 -7.14
CA LYS A 41 3.04 -26.51 -8.51
C LYS A 41 2.47 -27.56 -9.48
N GLY A 42 2.51 -28.84 -9.11
CA GLY A 42 2.00 -29.95 -9.91
C GLY A 42 0.72 -30.58 -9.38
N CYS A 43 0.06 -29.97 -8.38
CA CYS A 43 -1.21 -30.50 -7.88
C CYS A 43 -2.25 -30.47 -9.01
N LYS A 44 -2.90 -31.62 -9.24
CA LYS A 44 -3.95 -31.79 -10.27
C LYS A 44 -5.09 -30.79 -10.16
N ALA A 45 -5.41 -30.35 -8.95
CA ALA A 45 -6.46 -29.37 -8.68
C ALA A 45 -6.06 -27.92 -9.02
N LEU A 46 -4.76 -27.63 -9.15
CA LEU A 46 -4.28 -26.31 -9.56
C LEU A 46 -4.04 -26.31 -11.08
N PRO A 47 -4.83 -25.55 -11.87
CA PRO A 47 -4.56 -25.42 -13.28
C PRO A 47 -3.19 -24.75 -13.48
N VAL A 48 -2.34 -25.40 -14.27
CA VAL A 48 -1.09 -24.79 -14.73
C VAL A 48 -1.47 -23.62 -15.61
N ILE A 49 -1.33 -22.40 -15.10
CA ILE A 49 -1.49 -21.20 -15.92
C ILE A 49 -0.38 -21.23 -16.97
N THR A 50 -0.70 -21.75 -18.16
CA THR A 50 0.12 -21.60 -19.36
C THR A 50 0.12 -20.11 -19.67
N LYS A 51 1.20 -19.42 -19.30
CA LYS A 51 1.39 -18.07 -19.80
C LYS A 51 1.44 -18.18 -21.32
N PRO A 52 0.65 -17.39 -22.07
CA PRO A 52 0.83 -17.36 -23.52
C PRO A 52 2.30 -17.04 -23.81
N LEU A 53 2.90 -17.79 -24.74
CA LEU A 53 4.29 -17.60 -25.18
C LEU A 53 4.52 -16.17 -25.67
N GLU A 54 3.46 -15.51 -26.13
CA GLU A 54 3.41 -14.10 -26.44
C GLU A 54 3.58 -13.26 -25.17
N ARG A 55 4.84 -13.01 -24.80
CA ARG A 55 5.20 -11.95 -23.84
C ARG A 55 4.64 -10.65 -24.39
N GLN A 56 3.45 -10.24 -23.93
CA GLN A 56 2.92 -8.92 -24.25
C GLN A 56 4.01 -7.90 -23.94
N GLN A 57 4.49 -7.23 -24.99
CA GLN A 57 5.53 -6.23 -24.90
C GLN A 57 4.95 -5.05 -24.13
N ARG A 58 5.06 -5.11 -22.79
CA ARG A 58 4.63 -4.02 -21.92
C ARG A 58 5.39 -2.79 -22.37
N LYS A 59 4.65 -1.74 -22.75
CA LYS A 59 5.25 -0.45 -23.12
C LYS A 59 6.14 -0.01 -21.97
N SER A 60 7.41 0.28 -22.29
CA SER A 60 8.35 0.82 -21.32
C SER A 60 7.81 2.15 -20.77
N TYR A 61 8.18 2.52 -19.54
CA TYR A 61 7.80 3.80 -18.94
C TYR A 61 8.09 4.98 -19.88
N ALA A 62 9.23 4.96 -20.58
CA ALA A 62 9.57 5.95 -21.59
C ALA A 62 8.58 6.00 -22.77
N GLN A 63 8.12 4.84 -23.24
CA GLN A 63 7.15 4.73 -24.34
C GLN A 63 5.73 5.15 -23.93
N ALA A 64 5.39 5.12 -22.63
CA ALA A 64 4.12 5.66 -22.14
C ALA A 64 4.10 7.20 -22.18
N THR A 65 5.24 7.84 -21.91
CA THR A 65 5.35 9.31 -21.91
C THR A 65 5.28 9.94 -23.30
N THR A 66 5.75 9.24 -24.36
CA THR A 66 5.65 9.74 -25.74
C THR A 66 4.21 9.79 -26.26
N VAL A 67 3.36 8.84 -25.84
CA VAL A 67 1.92 8.83 -26.18
C VAL A 67 1.20 10.03 -25.53
N GLN A 68 1.55 10.39 -24.29
CA GLN A 68 1.00 11.60 -23.67
C GLN A 68 1.42 12.88 -24.40
N ARG A 69 2.65 12.95 -24.90
CA ARG A 69 3.15 14.13 -25.65
C ARG A 69 2.37 14.37 -26.95
N GLN A 70 1.95 13.32 -27.63
CA GLN A 70 1.10 13.44 -28.83
C GLN A 70 -0.32 13.90 -28.52
N MET A 71 -0.87 13.54 -27.34
CA MET A 71 -2.18 14.02 -26.90
C MET A 71 -2.19 15.46 -26.40
N ILE A 72 -1.04 15.98 -25.96
CA ILE A 72 -0.84 17.39 -25.54
C ILE A 72 -0.65 18.32 -26.74
N ALA A 73 -0.06 17.83 -27.85
CA ALA A 73 0.25 18.64 -29.03
C ALA A 73 -0.92 18.86 -29.99
N LYS A 74 -2.05 18.14 -29.83
CA LYS A 74 -3.26 18.43 -30.60
C LYS A 74 -4.10 19.44 -29.83
N PRO A 75 -4.26 20.70 -30.31
CA PRO A 75 -5.06 21.68 -29.60
C PRO A 75 -6.49 21.17 -29.55
N ARG A 76 -6.88 20.72 -28.36
CA ARG A 76 -8.25 20.42 -28.01
C ARG A 76 -8.98 21.77 -27.92
N LEU A 77 -9.61 22.18 -29.01
CA LEU A 77 -10.65 23.22 -28.95
C LEU A 77 -11.83 22.61 -28.18
N TRP A 78 -11.81 22.74 -26.85
CA TRP A 78 -12.95 22.37 -26.01
C TRP A 78 -13.75 23.65 -25.75
N PRO A 79 -15.08 23.64 -25.90
CA PRO A 79 -15.89 24.82 -25.64
C PRO A 79 -15.71 25.22 -24.18
N GLN A 80 -15.43 26.50 -23.96
CA GLN A 80 -15.24 27.06 -22.63
C GLN A 80 -16.53 26.85 -21.83
N ARG A 81 -16.41 26.15 -20.70
CA ARG A 81 -17.47 26.14 -19.68
C ARG A 81 -17.50 27.54 -19.06
N PRO A 82 -18.64 28.23 -18.98
CA PRO A 82 -18.75 29.46 -18.21
C PRO A 82 -18.48 29.16 -16.74
N CYS A 83 -17.66 30.01 -16.12
CA CYS A 83 -17.34 30.00 -14.71
C CYS A 83 -18.62 30.21 -13.90
N ALA A 84 -19.03 29.20 -13.12
CA ALA A 84 -20.05 29.42 -12.10
C ALA A 84 -19.44 30.29 -10.99
N SER A 85 -20.07 31.44 -10.75
CA SER A 85 -19.78 32.37 -9.65
C SER A 85 -19.82 31.69 -8.28
N PRO A 86 -19.04 32.17 -7.28
CA PRO A 86 -19.15 31.66 -5.91
C PRO A 86 -20.51 32.03 -5.30
N PRO A 87 -21.10 31.18 -4.43
CA PRO A 87 -22.32 31.53 -3.71
C PRO A 87 -22.04 32.64 -2.67
N PRO A 88 -23.02 33.50 -2.37
CA PRO A 88 -22.84 34.60 -1.42
C PRO A 88 -22.73 34.07 0.01
N SER A 89 -21.77 34.61 0.73
CA SER A 89 -21.60 34.48 2.18
C SER A 89 -22.81 35.07 2.88
N LEU A 90 -23.60 34.25 3.57
CA LEU A 90 -24.64 34.76 4.47
C LEU A 90 -24.19 34.60 5.92
N LEU A 91 -24.09 35.77 6.57
CA LEU A 91 -24.04 36.00 8.00
C LEU A 91 -24.94 35.02 8.76
N ILE A 92 -24.39 34.33 9.76
CA ILE A 92 -25.21 33.67 10.78
C ILE A 92 -25.30 34.66 11.94
N ASP A 93 -26.43 35.36 12.01
CA ASP A 93 -26.78 36.21 13.13
C ASP A 93 -27.07 35.39 14.39
N SER A 94 -26.65 35.98 15.50
CA SER A 94 -26.79 35.48 16.86
C SER A 94 -28.27 35.35 17.25
N LEU A 95 -28.71 34.14 17.59
CA LEU A 95 -29.86 33.94 18.45
C LEU A 95 -29.53 32.92 19.54
N ILE A 96 -29.45 33.45 20.75
CA ILE A 96 -29.37 32.75 22.02
C ILE A 96 -30.64 31.90 22.17
N PHE A 97 -30.49 30.59 22.34
CA PHE A 97 -31.50 29.75 22.97
C PHE A 97 -30.82 28.87 24.02
N GLU A 98 -30.99 29.30 25.27
CA GLU A 98 -30.63 28.53 26.46
C GLU A 98 -31.39 27.21 26.54
N ARG A 99 -30.77 26.27 27.28
CA ARG A 99 -31.31 25.08 27.96
C ARG A 99 -31.01 23.75 27.27
N GLY A 100 -30.18 22.95 27.96
CA GLY A 100 -30.19 21.50 27.80
C GLY A 100 -28.81 20.87 27.58
N SER A 101 -27.93 20.99 28.58
CA SER A 101 -27.10 19.88 29.08
C SER A 101 -27.01 18.60 28.23
N VAL A 102 -25.90 18.43 27.48
CA VAL A 102 -25.16 17.15 27.36
C VAL A 102 -23.69 17.47 27.06
N GLN A 103 -22.88 17.70 28.09
CA GLN A 103 -21.42 17.64 27.96
C GLN A 103 -20.93 16.33 28.57
N VAL A 104 -21.09 15.24 27.80
CA VAL A 104 -20.38 13.99 28.04
C VAL A 104 -19.98 13.46 26.68
N LEU A 105 -18.71 13.66 26.32
CA LEU A 105 -17.88 12.89 25.36
C LEU A 105 -16.67 13.72 24.87
N LEU A 106 -15.93 14.36 25.79
CA LEU A 106 -14.53 14.73 25.51
C LEU A 106 -13.63 13.59 26.01
N VAL A 107 -13.79 12.42 25.40
CA VAL A 107 -12.87 11.30 25.56
C VAL A 107 -11.89 11.38 24.39
N ASN A 108 -10.68 11.87 24.67
CA ASN A 108 -9.42 11.61 23.96
C ASN A 108 -9.54 11.02 22.55
N LYS A 109 -9.87 11.84 21.55
CA LYS A 109 -9.52 11.51 20.17
C LYS A 109 -8.02 11.75 20.03
N MET A 110 -7.21 10.71 20.26
CA MET A 110 -5.87 10.68 19.69
C MET A 110 -6.04 10.83 18.18
N ASP A 111 -5.60 11.95 17.62
CA ASP A 111 -5.58 12.20 16.19
C ASP A 111 -4.82 11.06 15.50
N ARG A 112 -5.58 10.12 14.94
CA ARG A 112 -5.06 9.04 14.13
C ARG A 112 -4.54 9.68 12.84
N GLU A 113 -3.26 10.07 12.83
CA GLU A 113 -2.60 10.63 11.65
C GLU A 113 -2.95 9.78 10.42
N ASP A 114 -3.45 10.43 9.37
CA ASP A 114 -3.74 9.78 8.11
C ASP A 114 -2.46 9.07 7.58
N PRO A 115 -2.56 7.81 7.13
CA PRO A 115 -1.40 7.04 6.67
C PRO A 115 -0.59 7.74 5.57
N THR A 116 -1.21 8.58 4.73
CA THR A 116 -0.51 9.33 3.68
C THR A 116 0.28 10.49 4.26
N THR A 117 -0.27 11.18 5.26
CA THR A 117 0.41 12.26 5.99
C THR A 117 1.63 11.72 6.73
N ARG A 118 1.48 10.58 7.43
CA ARG A 118 2.60 9.87 8.08
C ARG A 118 3.68 9.49 7.06
N LYS A 119 3.29 8.93 5.91
CA LYS A 119 4.24 8.54 4.84
C LYS A 119 5.00 9.74 4.28
N ARG A 120 4.33 10.88 4.06
CA ARG A 120 4.96 12.12 3.59
C ARG A 120 5.95 12.68 4.61
N ARG A 121 5.60 12.67 5.91
CA ARG A 121 6.49 13.09 6.99
C ARG A 121 7.76 12.25 7.03
N LEU A 122 7.62 10.93 7.06
CA LEU A 122 8.77 10.01 7.07
C LEU A 122 9.65 10.15 5.82
N ALA A 123 9.06 10.43 4.66
CA ALA A 123 9.82 10.69 3.43
C ALA A 123 10.67 11.96 3.54
N ARG A 124 10.12 13.04 4.10
CA ARG A 124 10.87 14.29 4.35
C ARG A 124 12.01 14.08 5.36
N GLU A 125 11.71 13.44 6.49
CA GLU A 125 12.73 13.12 7.52
C GLU A 125 13.87 12.27 6.94
N ARG A 126 13.54 11.27 6.09
CA ARG A 126 14.56 10.45 5.43
C ARG A 126 15.44 11.26 4.47
N PHE A 127 14.85 12.19 3.74
CA PHE A 127 15.57 13.08 2.82
C PHE A 127 16.48 14.06 3.56
N GLU A 128 16.01 14.65 4.67
CA GLU A 128 16.81 15.54 5.52
C GLU A 128 18.01 14.81 6.14
N ARG A 129 17.81 13.59 6.65
CA ARG A 129 18.91 12.75 7.15
C ARG A 129 19.95 12.42 6.07
N TRP A 130 19.50 12.18 4.83
CA TRP A 130 20.41 11.95 3.72
C TRP A 130 21.22 13.22 3.39
N ARG A 131 20.58 14.39 3.32
CA ARG A 131 21.28 15.66 3.12
C ARG A 131 22.27 15.98 4.24
N ALA A 132 21.89 15.73 5.50
CA ALA A 132 22.77 15.94 6.64
C ALA A 132 24.03 15.07 6.56
N ARG A 133 23.91 13.80 6.16
CA ARG A 133 25.08 12.93 5.95
C ARG A 133 26.00 13.44 4.87
N GLN A 134 25.47 13.84 3.72
CA GLN A 134 26.28 14.41 2.63
C GLN A 134 27.00 15.70 3.06
N SER A 135 26.32 16.56 3.81
CA SER A 135 26.93 17.77 4.38
C SER A 135 28.03 17.43 5.39
N GLN A 136 27.83 16.41 6.22
CA GLN A 136 28.80 16.02 7.24
C GLN A 136 30.01 15.28 6.65
N GLU A 137 29.81 14.49 5.60
CA GLU A 137 30.90 13.91 4.79
C GLU A 137 31.76 15.03 4.17
N SER A 138 31.13 16.06 3.60
CA SER A 138 31.86 17.23 3.08
C SER A 138 32.65 17.96 4.17
N LEU A 139 32.07 18.18 5.35
CA LEU A 139 32.79 18.79 6.49
C LEU A 139 33.95 17.92 6.98
N ASN A 140 33.77 16.60 7.02
CA ASN A 140 34.82 15.68 7.43
C ASN A 140 35.97 15.65 6.42
N MET A 141 35.68 15.72 5.12
CA MET A 141 36.69 15.83 4.06
C MET A 141 37.52 17.12 4.17
N MET A 142 36.87 18.26 4.45
CA MET A 142 37.59 19.53 4.64
C MET A 142 38.50 19.47 5.88
N ARG A 143 38.00 18.95 7.00
CA ARG A 143 38.81 18.78 8.21
C ARG A 143 39.98 17.82 7.99
N ALA A 144 39.81 16.76 7.20
CA ALA A 144 40.90 15.83 6.90
C ALA A 144 42.03 16.50 6.09
N ALA A 145 41.68 17.39 5.16
CA ALA A 145 42.66 18.14 4.37
C ALA A 145 43.45 19.18 5.20
N ASP A 146 42.85 19.73 6.26
CA ASP A 146 43.54 20.67 7.17
C ASP A 146 44.50 19.98 8.17
N ASN A 147 44.45 18.64 8.27
CA ASN A 147 45.29 17.85 9.19
C ASN A 147 46.46 17.13 8.49
N GLU A 148 46.69 17.39 7.19
CA GLU A 148 47.93 17.04 6.45
C GLU A 148 48.89 18.24 6.40
#